data_AF-A0A661L733-F1
#
_entry.id   AF-A0A661L733-F1
#
_cell.length_a   1.000
_cell.length_b   1.000
_cell.length_c   1.000
_cell.angle_alpha   90.00
_cell.angle_beta   90.00
_cell.angle_gamma   90.00
#
_symmetry.space_group_name_H-M   'P 1'
#
loop_
_entity.id
_entity.type
_entity.pdbx_description
1 polymer ?
#
loop_
_entity_poly.entity_id
_entity_poly.type
_entity_poly.pdbx_seq_one_letter_code
_entity_poly.pdbx_strand_id
1 'polypeptide(L)'
;MAFAEVVFMIHDYGYMEDGKLGKPYDLHLLKRLLGYARPYKRGLILALVFSLLITLCDLAIPYFSKVAIDRFIVPSWYMVHVENPASAPSRGFFTKYEGILVQSKDQSFYLISNRDIKKLDPSDLHKLRISGLISPKRFYRIPSSVPITTLPLDIQEKALTMKDGSHILSLEQMKGLAPTALATVRGKDLKGLTFVGTVLLGLILLSFGLSYGEYYLLEYTGQHIMQDIRVKLFQNIQGQSVGFFGKHPLGRLVTRVTNDVENLNEMFKSVVITLFKDFFILLGILVVLFYMNRALALICLLLLPIISLLTFLFSTMAREAFRELRAKVAKINAFLQERLSTMQLIQLFCAERAQLEHFKKINHENFLAGMKQIRIFAVFMPMMELLSSFGVALIIWYGGGRVIQDRLTLGALVAFISYIQMFFKPIRDISEKYNIMQSAMASTERIFQFMDYQEVIPEPEAPVVPDDIKGHLI
;
A
#
# COMPACT_ATOMS: atom_id res chain seq x y z
N MET A 1 -0.73 -2.78 15.16
CA MET A 1 -1.04 -1.46 14.56
C MET A 1 -2.43 -1.43 13.92
N ALA A 2 -2.79 -2.32 12.98
CA ALA A 2 -4.16 -2.39 12.44
C ALA A 2 -5.26 -2.61 13.51
N PHE A 3 -4.94 -3.34 14.59
CA PHE A 3 -5.83 -3.51 15.75
C PHE A 3 -6.02 -2.20 16.54
N ALA A 4 -5.07 -1.27 16.47
CA ALA A 4 -5.17 0.02 17.15
C ALA A 4 -5.98 1.03 16.32
N GLU A 5 -5.91 1.01 14.99
CA GLU A 5 -6.76 1.84 14.13
C GLU A 5 -8.23 1.41 14.17
N VAL A 6 -8.51 0.10 14.18
CA VAL A 6 -9.89 -0.40 14.39
C VAL A 6 -10.40 -0.03 15.78
N VAL A 7 -9.54 0.00 16.81
CA VAL A 7 -9.90 0.44 18.17
C VAL A 7 -10.02 1.96 18.31
N PHE A 8 -9.29 2.74 17.52
CA PHE A 8 -9.45 4.20 17.46
C PHE A 8 -10.77 4.59 16.78
N MET A 9 -11.24 3.80 15.81
CA MET A 9 -12.56 3.96 15.21
C MET A 9 -13.72 3.73 16.22
N ILE A 10 -13.45 3.13 17.37
CA ILE A 10 -14.42 2.86 18.44
C ILE A 10 -14.63 4.09 19.34
N HIS A 11 -13.74 5.09 19.31
CA HIS A 11 -13.77 6.22 20.25
C HIS A 11 -14.46 7.49 19.73
N ASP A 12 -14.80 7.58 18.45
CA ASP A 12 -15.48 8.76 17.94
C ASP A 12 -16.99 8.66 18.16
N TYR A 13 -17.40 8.88 19.42
CA TYR A 13 -18.78 9.21 19.76
C TYR A 13 -19.10 10.64 19.31
N GLY A 14 -19.04 10.87 18.00
CA GLY A 14 -19.65 12.03 17.38
C GLY A 14 -21.16 11.86 17.36
N TYR A 15 -21.89 12.86 17.84
CA TYR A 15 -23.32 13.03 17.57
C TYR A 15 -23.55 13.02 16.05
N MET A 16 -23.83 11.85 15.50
CA MET A 16 -24.32 11.70 14.13
C MET A 16 -25.83 11.88 14.20
N GLU A 17 -26.30 13.12 14.03
CA GLU A 17 -27.72 13.41 13.84
C GLU A 17 -28.26 12.53 12.71
N ASP A 18 -29.42 11.90 12.95
CA ASP A 18 -30.19 11.14 11.96
C ASP A 18 -30.63 12.07 10.82
N GLY A 19 -29.73 12.27 9.86
CA GLY A 19 -30.01 12.82 8.55
C GLY A 19 -29.81 11.72 7.51
N LYS A 20 -30.67 11.69 6.48
CA LYS A 20 -30.41 10.90 5.26
C LYS A 20 -29.01 11.26 4.78
N LEU A 21 -28.04 10.38 5.00
CA LEU A 21 -26.69 10.51 4.46
C LEU A 21 -26.82 10.84 2.98
N GLY A 22 -26.41 12.05 2.59
CA GLY A 22 -26.31 12.46 1.20
C GLY A 22 -25.48 11.44 0.42
N LYS A 23 -25.65 11.41 -0.91
CA LYS A 23 -24.90 10.46 -1.75
C LYS A 23 -23.41 10.57 -1.40
N PRO A 24 -22.67 9.47 -1.17
CA PRO A 24 -21.26 9.49 -0.77
C PRO A 24 -20.30 10.13 -1.79
N TYR A 25 -20.83 10.65 -2.91
CA TYR A 25 -20.14 11.26 -4.03
C TYR A 25 -20.86 12.51 -4.52
N ASP A 26 -21.20 13.45 -3.64
CA ASP A 26 -21.61 14.77 -4.12
C ASP A 26 -20.37 15.52 -4.64
N LEU A 27 -20.15 15.39 -5.96
CA LEU A 27 -19.06 16.05 -6.68
C LEU A 27 -19.11 17.57 -6.54
N HIS A 28 -20.28 18.15 -6.26
CA HIS A 28 -20.43 19.58 -6.06
C HIS A 28 -19.83 19.99 -4.71
N LEU A 29 -20.15 19.27 -3.63
CA LEU A 29 -19.55 19.49 -2.30
C LEU A 29 -18.03 19.32 -2.34
N LEU A 30 -17.53 18.28 -3.01
CA LEU A 30 -16.09 18.06 -3.22
C LEU A 30 -15.42 19.22 -3.96
N LYS A 31 -16.03 19.68 -5.07
CA LYS A 31 -15.50 20.81 -5.84
C LYS A 31 -15.43 22.09 -5.02
N ARG A 32 -16.42 22.30 -4.16
CA ARG A 32 -16.51 23.47 -3.28
C ARG A 32 -15.47 23.41 -2.15
N LEU A 33 -15.28 22.23 -1.56
CA LEU A 33 -14.22 21.96 -0.59
C LEU A 33 -12.81 22.16 -1.20
N LEU A 34 -12.61 21.72 -2.45
CA LEU A 34 -11.38 21.98 -3.21
C LEU A 34 -11.13 23.49 -3.43
N GLY A 35 -12.16 24.32 -3.37
CA GLY A 35 -12.04 25.78 -3.38
C GLY A 35 -11.20 26.30 -2.21
N TYR A 36 -11.36 25.74 -1.01
CA TYR A 36 -10.57 26.08 0.19
C TYR A 36 -9.16 25.49 0.16
N ALA A 37 -8.97 24.38 -0.57
CA ALA A 37 -7.65 23.80 -0.79
C ALA A 37 -6.83 24.55 -1.87
N ARG A 38 -7.49 25.34 -2.73
CA ARG A 38 -6.87 26.02 -3.88
C ARG A 38 -5.71 26.96 -3.54
N PRO A 39 -5.77 27.79 -2.46
CA PRO A 39 -4.63 28.61 -2.05
C PRO A 39 -3.40 27.77 -1.71
N TYR A 40 -3.62 26.58 -1.15
CA TYR A 40 -2.57 25.65 -0.70
C TYR A 40 -2.21 24.57 -1.74
N LYS A 41 -2.65 24.73 -2.99
CA LYS A 41 -2.42 23.75 -4.07
C LYS A 41 -0.96 23.35 -4.26
N ARG A 42 -0.01 24.26 -3.96
CA ARG A 42 1.43 23.97 -4.07
C ARG A 42 1.87 22.90 -3.08
N GLY A 43 1.41 22.98 -1.83
CA GLY A 43 1.69 21.98 -0.80
C GLY A 43 1.08 20.63 -1.15
N LEU A 44 -0.18 20.62 -1.59
CA LEU A 44 -0.87 19.38 -1.99
C LEU A 44 -0.22 18.72 -3.22
N ILE A 45 0.14 19.50 -4.25
CA ILE A 45 0.83 18.96 -5.44
C ILE A 45 2.20 18.40 -5.04
N LEU A 46 2.95 19.10 -4.19
CA LEU A 46 4.25 18.62 -3.72
C LEU A 46 4.13 17.32 -2.93
N ALA A 47 3.11 17.19 -2.07
CA ALA A 47 2.81 15.95 -1.36
C ALA A 47 2.46 14.80 -2.32
N LEU A 48 1.63 15.06 -3.34
CA LEU A 48 1.32 14.05 -4.38
C LEU A 48 2.56 13.62 -5.17
N VAL A 49 3.47 14.56 -5.48
CA VAL A 49 4.75 14.26 -6.13
C VAL A 49 5.62 13.40 -5.23
N PHE A 50 5.72 13.71 -3.93
CA PHE A 50 6.43 12.87 -2.97
C PHE A 50 5.81 11.47 -2.89
N SER A 51 4.48 11.37 -2.87
CA SER A 51 3.76 10.10 -2.90
C SER A 51 4.15 9.24 -4.11
N LEU A 52 4.26 9.86 -5.29
CA LEU A 52 4.69 9.18 -6.52
C LEU A 52 6.16 8.75 -6.44
N LEU A 53 7.04 9.61 -5.93
CA LEU A 53 8.47 9.28 -5.76
C LEU A 53 8.69 8.14 -4.75
N ILE A 54 7.94 8.15 -3.64
CA ILE A 54 7.92 7.07 -2.65
C ILE A 54 7.46 5.78 -3.30
N THR A 55 6.36 5.84 -4.06
CA THR A 55 5.83 4.69 -4.81
C THR A 55 6.87 4.10 -5.76
N LEU A 56 7.62 4.94 -6.48
CA LEU A 56 8.70 4.49 -7.36
C LEU A 56 9.86 3.84 -6.57
N CYS A 57 10.23 4.41 -5.42
CA CYS A 57 11.25 3.82 -4.54
C CYS A 57 10.82 2.45 -4.03
N ASP A 58 9.58 2.34 -3.54
CA ASP A 58 9.02 1.10 -3.00
C ASP A 58 8.93 0.02 -4.09
N LEU A 59 8.52 0.38 -5.31
CA LEU A 59 8.51 -0.52 -6.47
C LEU A 59 9.90 -0.97 -6.92
N ALA A 60 10.92 -0.14 -6.73
CA ALA A 60 12.28 -0.47 -7.11
C ALA A 60 12.90 -1.54 -6.21
N ILE A 61 12.54 -1.59 -4.92
CA ILE A 61 13.15 -2.50 -3.94
C ILE A 61 13.09 -3.97 -4.37
N PRO A 62 11.93 -4.58 -4.71
CA PRO A 62 11.88 -5.97 -5.15
C PRO A 62 12.68 -6.21 -6.44
N TYR A 63 12.68 -5.25 -7.36
CA TYR A 63 13.44 -5.36 -8.61
C TYR A 63 14.95 -5.36 -8.37
N PHE A 64 15.46 -4.48 -7.50
CA PHE A 64 16.87 -4.48 -7.11
C PHE A 64 17.25 -5.75 -6.36
N SER A 65 16.39 -6.28 -5.49
CA SER A 65 16.56 -7.59 -4.86
C SER A 65 16.68 -8.71 -5.90
N LYS A 66 15.83 -8.69 -6.94
CA LYS A 66 15.95 -9.61 -8.09
C LYS A 66 17.29 -9.47 -8.80
N VAL A 67 17.77 -8.26 -9.02
CA VAL A 67 19.07 -8.00 -9.64
C VAL A 67 20.22 -8.52 -8.77
N ALA A 68 20.16 -8.32 -7.45
CA ALA A 68 21.15 -8.84 -6.51
C ALA A 68 21.22 -10.38 -6.57
N ILE A 69 20.05 -11.03 -6.53
CA ILE A 69 19.94 -12.49 -6.56
C ILE A 69 20.49 -13.05 -7.88
N ASP A 70 20.02 -12.53 -9.01
CA ASP A 70 20.35 -13.06 -10.34
C ASP A 70 21.79 -12.78 -10.76
N ARG A 71 22.40 -11.68 -10.28
CA ARG A 71 23.76 -11.27 -10.70
C ARG A 71 24.85 -11.66 -9.74
N PHE A 72 24.60 -11.64 -8.43
CA PHE A 72 25.67 -11.71 -7.43
C PHE A 72 25.50 -12.87 -6.45
N ILE A 73 24.26 -13.26 -6.11
CA ILE A 73 24.04 -14.36 -5.15
C ILE A 73 24.12 -15.73 -5.85
N VAL A 74 23.36 -15.92 -6.94
CA VAL A 74 23.31 -17.18 -7.70
C VAL A 74 23.70 -16.98 -9.17
N PRO A 75 24.92 -16.48 -9.46
CA PRO A 75 25.44 -16.44 -10.83
C PRO A 75 25.72 -17.88 -11.30
N SER A 76 24.98 -18.34 -12.30
CA SER A 76 25.20 -19.64 -12.92
C SER A 76 25.37 -19.55 -14.43
N TRP A 77 26.24 -20.41 -14.95
CA TRP A 77 26.54 -20.57 -16.37
C TRP A 77 26.32 -22.02 -16.78
N TYR A 78 25.87 -22.20 -18.02
CA TYR A 78 25.66 -23.50 -18.65
C TYR A 78 26.70 -23.70 -19.75
N MET A 79 27.27 -24.90 -19.80
CA MET A 79 28.20 -25.31 -20.87
C MET A 79 27.41 -25.92 -22.02
N VAL A 80 27.67 -25.45 -23.23
CA VAL A 80 27.10 -25.94 -24.49
C VAL A 80 28.22 -26.61 -25.27
N HIS A 81 28.22 -27.94 -25.33
CA HIS A 81 29.17 -28.72 -26.12
C HIS A 81 28.92 -28.52 -27.62
N VAL A 82 29.98 -28.53 -28.41
CA VAL A 82 29.92 -28.42 -29.87
C VAL A 82 30.25 -29.78 -30.47
N GLU A 83 29.26 -30.45 -31.08
CA GLU A 83 29.48 -31.79 -31.65
C GLU A 83 30.17 -31.76 -33.02
N ASN A 84 30.10 -30.65 -33.76
CA ASN A 84 31.00 -30.28 -34.87
C ASN A 84 30.63 -28.85 -35.33
N PRO A 85 31.49 -27.82 -35.19
CA PRO A 85 31.14 -26.43 -35.54
C PRO A 85 30.88 -26.24 -37.05
N ALA A 86 31.25 -27.21 -37.89
CA ALA A 86 31.07 -27.16 -39.34
C ALA A 86 29.73 -27.76 -39.82
N SER A 87 28.90 -28.36 -38.96
CA SER A 87 27.59 -28.89 -39.38
C SER A 87 26.59 -27.75 -39.60
N ALA A 88 25.92 -27.72 -40.76
CA ALA A 88 24.98 -26.66 -41.15
C ALA A 88 23.87 -26.33 -40.10
N PRO A 89 23.32 -27.30 -39.32
CA PRO A 89 22.32 -27.00 -38.29
C PRO A 89 22.88 -26.26 -37.07
N SER A 90 24.15 -26.47 -36.74
CA SER A 90 24.80 -25.89 -35.55
C SER A 90 25.36 -24.49 -35.84
N ARG A 91 25.85 -24.26 -37.07
CA ARG A 91 26.36 -22.95 -37.52
C ARG A 91 25.30 -21.84 -37.38
N GLY A 92 24.06 -22.11 -37.82
CA GLY A 92 22.96 -21.14 -37.71
C GLY A 92 22.63 -20.77 -36.26
N PHE A 93 22.75 -21.70 -35.32
CA PHE A 93 22.54 -21.45 -33.90
C PHE A 93 23.64 -20.56 -33.30
N PHE A 94 24.91 -20.92 -33.52
CA PHE A 94 26.04 -20.16 -32.97
C PHE A 94 26.15 -18.75 -33.55
N THR A 95 25.85 -18.57 -34.84
CA THR A 95 25.79 -17.24 -35.47
C THR A 95 24.60 -16.42 -34.97
N LYS A 96 23.42 -17.04 -34.76
CA LYS A 96 22.23 -16.36 -34.22
C LYS A 96 22.43 -15.85 -32.79
N TYR A 97 23.28 -16.52 -32.00
CA TYR A 97 23.46 -16.24 -30.57
C TYR A 97 24.89 -15.83 -30.18
N GLU A 98 25.72 -15.42 -31.15
CA GLU A 98 27.14 -15.07 -30.93
C GLU A 98 27.32 -14.01 -29.84
N GLY A 99 26.42 -13.02 -29.77
CA GLY A 99 26.48 -11.93 -28.76
C GLY A 99 26.16 -12.35 -27.31
N ILE A 100 25.65 -13.57 -27.08
CA ILE A 100 25.34 -14.07 -25.73
C ILE A 100 26.18 -15.29 -25.33
N LEU A 101 26.95 -15.85 -26.27
CA LEU A 101 27.77 -17.04 -26.07
C LEU A 101 29.24 -16.64 -25.85
N VAL A 102 29.89 -17.24 -24.86
CA VAL A 102 31.33 -17.06 -24.60
C VAL A 102 32.07 -18.32 -25.04
N GLN A 103 33.02 -18.18 -25.96
CA GLN A 103 33.74 -19.31 -26.56
C GLN A 103 34.92 -19.77 -25.68
N SER A 104 35.10 -21.08 -25.54
CA SER A 104 36.29 -21.68 -24.93
C SER A 104 37.56 -21.43 -25.76
N LYS A 105 38.73 -21.40 -25.10
CA LYS A 105 40.03 -21.24 -25.79
C LYS A 105 40.28 -22.35 -26.82
N ASP A 106 39.82 -23.56 -26.52
CA ASP A 106 40.01 -24.76 -27.36
C ASP A 106 38.88 -24.96 -28.38
N GLN A 107 37.99 -23.97 -28.53
CA GLN A 107 36.82 -23.99 -29.44
C GLN A 107 35.85 -25.18 -29.27
N SER A 108 36.00 -25.96 -28.21
CA SER A 108 35.26 -27.21 -27.96
C SER A 108 33.86 -27.00 -27.36
N PHE A 109 33.62 -25.87 -26.70
CA PHE A 109 32.34 -25.53 -26.08
C PHE A 109 32.10 -24.03 -25.97
N TYR A 110 30.83 -23.66 -25.80
CA TYR A 110 30.38 -22.30 -25.50
C TYR A 110 29.75 -22.23 -24.11
N LEU A 111 29.76 -21.05 -23.51
CA LEU A 111 29.06 -20.75 -22.27
C LEU A 111 27.89 -19.82 -22.48
N ILE A 112 26.78 -20.09 -21.80
CA ILE A 112 25.65 -19.18 -21.72
C ILE A 112 25.28 -18.88 -20.27
N SER A 113 25.01 -17.62 -19.95
CA SER A 113 24.60 -17.22 -18.60
C SER A 113 23.14 -17.61 -18.33
N ASN A 114 22.79 -17.91 -17.08
CA ASN A 114 21.40 -18.20 -16.68
C ASN A 114 20.43 -17.04 -16.94
N ARG A 115 20.94 -15.81 -17.14
CA ARG A 115 20.10 -14.67 -17.52
C ARG A 115 19.82 -14.66 -19.01
N ASP A 116 20.80 -15.05 -19.81
CA ASP A 116 20.74 -15.04 -21.27
C ASP A 116 20.10 -16.31 -21.84
N ILE A 117 20.04 -17.40 -21.06
CA ILE A 117 19.37 -18.64 -21.47
C ILE A 117 17.88 -18.41 -21.83
N LYS A 118 17.25 -17.40 -21.21
CA LYS A 118 15.86 -17.01 -21.52
C LYS A 118 15.69 -16.30 -22.86
N LYS A 119 16.76 -15.80 -23.46
CA LYS A 119 16.74 -15.14 -24.78
C LYS A 119 16.79 -16.15 -25.93
N LEU A 120 17.11 -17.41 -25.62
CA LEU A 120 17.04 -18.51 -26.59
C LEU A 120 15.59 -18.77 -26.97
N ASP A 121 15.37 -19.12 -28.23
CA ASP A 121 14.08 -19.63 -28.69
C ASP A 121 13.75 -20.93 -27.92
N PRO A 122 12.54 -21.11 -27.38
CA PRO A 122 12.12 -22.35 -26.76
C PRO A 122 12.39 -23.60 -27.60
N SER A 123 12.29 -23.53 -28.93
CA SER A 123 12.59 -24.66 -29.81
C SER A 123 14.08 -25.00 -29.84
N ASP A 124 14.94 -23.99 -29.84
CA ASP A 124 16.39 -24.15 -29.91
C ASP A 124 16.93 -24.67 -28.57
N LEU A 125 16.42 -24.14 -27.46
CA LEU A 125 16.73 -24.66 -26.12
C LEU A 125 16.29 -26.12 -25.94
N HIS A 126 15.12 -26.48 -26.48
CA HIS A 126 14.63 -27.86 -26.41
C HIS A 126 15.51 -28.82 -27.22
N LYS A 127 15.93 -28.41 -28.43
CA LYS A 127 16.88 -29.18 -29.25
C LYS A 127 18.19 -29.42 -28.52
N LEU A 128 18.79 -28.38 -27.93
CA LEU A 128 20.05 -28.48 -27.16
C LEU A 128 19.95 -29.42 -25.96
N ARG A 129 18.77 -29.52 -25.34
CA ARG A 129 18.52 -30.44 -24.22
C ARG A 129 18.34 -31.89 -24.68
N ILE A 130 17.55 -32.12 -25.73
CA ILE A 130 17.35 -33.48 -26.28
C ILE A 130 18.67 -34.04 -26.82
N SER A 131 19.46 -33.20 -27.49
CA SER A 131 20.77 -33.60 -28.01
C SER A 131 21.86 -33.69 -26.94
N GLY A 132 21.55 -33.44 -25.66
CA GLY A 132 22.53 -33.49 -24.58
C GLY A 132 23.66 -32.46 -24.68
N LEU A 133 23.53 -31.46 -25.55
CA LEU A 133 24.59 -30.46 -25.79
C LEU A 133 24.70 -29.45 -24.65
N ILE A 134 23.61 -29.17 -23.93
CA ILE A 134 23.68 -28.38 -22.68
C ILE A 134 24.00 -29.30 -21.51
N SER A 135 25.11 -29.01 -20.83
CA SER A 135 25.47 -29.68 -19.59
C SER A 135 24.42 -29.45 -18.50
N PRO A 136 24.01 -30.51 -17.76
CA PRO A 136 23.14 -30.35 -16.60
C PRO A 136 23.87 -29.70 -15.41
N LYS A 137 25.22 -29.68 -15.44
CA LYS A 137 26.03 -29.09 -14.38
C LYS A 137 26.07 -27.56 -14.52
N ARG A 138 25.95 -26.87 -13.38
CA ARG A 138 26.06 -25.42 -13.30
C ARG A 138 27.47 -25.01 -12.95
N PHE A 139 27.95 -23.99 -13.64
CA PHE A 139 29.30 -23.49 -13.53
C PHE A 139 29.34 -22.04 -13.05
N TYR A 140 30.43 -21.66 -12.40
CA TYR A 140 30.78 -20.29 -12.04
C TYR A 140 31.92 -19.80 -12.91
N ARG A 141 31.80 -18.56 -13.40
CA ARG A 141 32.80 -17.93 -14.25
C ARG A 141 33.64 -16.96 -13.42
N ILE A 142 34.93 -17.29 -13.27
CA ILE A 142 35.94 -16.43 -12.66
C ILE A 142 36.36 -15.37 -13.70
N PRO A 143 36.27 -14.07 -13.38
CA PRO A 143 36.75 -13.02 -14.27
C PRO A 143 38.25 -13.13 -14.55
N SER A 144 38.69 -12.71 -15.74
CA SER A 144 40.12 -12.65 -16.13
C SER A 144 40.97 -11.74 -15.24
N SER A 145 40.34 -10.88 -14.44
CA SER A 145 41.02 -10.02 -13.47
C SER A 145 41.57 -10.76 -12.25
N VAL A 146 41.17 -12.02 -12.03
CA VAL A 146 41.66 -12.84 -10.92
C VAL A 146 42.66 -13.85 -11.50
N PRO A 147 43.96 -13.71 -11.23
CA PRO A 147 44.96 -14.64 -11.74
C PRO A 147 44.69 -16.04 -11.19
N ILE A 148 44.64 -17.06 -12.07
CA ILE A 148 44.47 -18.47 -11.66
C ILE A 148 45.52 -18.90 -10.63
N THR A 149 46.71 -18.32 -10.68
CA THR A 149 47.84 -18.59 -9.77
C THR A 149 47.51 -18.33 -8.30
N THR A 150 46.47 -17.55 -8.02
CA THR A 150 45.99 -17.27 -6.64
C THR A 150 45.14 -18.40 -6.06
N LEU A 151 44.77 -19.41 -6.86
CA LEU A 151 43.96 -20.55 -6.45
C LEU A 151 44.83 -21.75 -6.06
N PRO A 152 44.33 -22.68 -5.24
CA PRO A 152 45.03 -23.94 -4.95
C PRO A 152 45.38 -24.72 -6.23
N LEU A 153 46.56 -25.36 -6.26
CA LEU A 153 47.08 -26.10 -7.42
C LEU A 153 46.05 -27.10 -8.02
N ASP A 154 45.35 -27.84 -7.16
CA ASP A 154 44.30 -28.81 -7.56
C ASP A 154 43.17 -28.20 -8.40
N ILE A 155 42.95 -26.89 -8.24
CA ILE A 155 41.89 -26.13 -8.91
C ILE A 155 42.46 -25.42 -10.14
N GLN A 156 43.73 -25.01 -10.13
CA GLN A 156 44.42 -24.48 -11.31
C GLN A 156 44.41 -25.50 -12.45
N GLU A 157 44.70 -26.77 -12.15
CA GLU A 157 44.72 -27.85 -13.15
C GLU A 157 43.33 -28.19 -13.70
N LYS A 158 42.27 -27.96 -12.92
CA LYS A 158 40.90 -28.31 -13.28
C LYS A 158 40.09 -27.14 -13.84
N ALA A 159 40.64 -25.93 -13.83
CA ALA A 159 39.96 -24.74 -14.32
C ALA A 159 40.06 -24.64 -15.86
N LEU A 160 38.91 -24.59 -16.52
CA LEU A 160 38.86 -24.44 -17.98
C LEU A 160 39.03 -22.97 -18.37
N THR A 161 39.88 -22.70 -19.36
CA THR A 161 40.21 -21.32 -19.80
C THR A 161 39.40 -20.90 -21.01
N MET A 162 38.80 -19.70 -20.94
CA MET A 162 38.01 -19.10 -22.01
C MET A 162 38.87 -18.26 -22.96
N LYS A 163 38.35 -17.98 -24.15
CA LYS A 163 39.00 -17.13 -25.17
C LYS A 163 39.26 -15.70 -24.68
N ASP A 164 38.45 -15.21 -23.76
CA ASP A 164 38.57 -13.88 -23.13
C ASP A 164 39.45 -13.86 -21.87
N GLY A 165 40.18 -14.97 -21.61
CA GLY A 165 41.06 -15.11 -20.45
C GLY A 165 40.33 -15.35 -19.13
N SER A 166 38.99 -15.50 -19.14
CA SER A 166 38.25 -15.90 -17.95
C SER A 166 38.33 -17.41 -17.71
N HIS A 167 38.07 -17.84 -16.48
CA HIS A 167 38.14 -19.26 -16.12
C HIS A 167 36.81 -19.77 -15.58
N ILE A 168 36.58 -21.07 -15.64
CA ILE A 168 35.33 -21.67 -15.17
C ILE A 168 35.63 -22.74 -14.13
N LEU A 169 34.82 -22.75 -13.06
CA LEU A 169 34.78 -23.80 -12.06
C LEU A 169 33.36 -24.36 -11.94
N SER A 170 33.25 -25.65 -11.67
CA SER A 170 31.97 -26.25 -11.28
C SER A 170 31.58 -25.77 -9.87
N LEU A 171 30.28 -25.72 -9.58
CA LEU A 171 29.80 -25.36 -8.23
C LEU A 171 30.23 -26.34 -7.14
N GLU A 172 30.48 -27.61 -7.49
CA GLU A 172 31.01 -28.61 -6.56
C GLU A 172 32.45 -28.27 -6.15
N GLN A 173 33.30 -27.91 -7.11
CA GLN A 173 34.67 -27.47 -6.86
C GLN A 173 34.71 -26.18 -6.02
N MET A 174 33.73 -25.29 -6.19
CA MET A 174 33.63 -24.07 -5.38
C MET A 174 33.32 -24.36 -3.90
N LYS A 175 32.61 -25.44 -3.57
CA LYS A 175 32.29 -25.80 -2.17
C LYS A 175 33.52 -26.28 -1.39
N GLY A 176 34.54 -26.80 -2.08
CA GLY A 176 35.79 -27.27 -1.47
C GLY A 176 36.83 -26.18 -1.22
N LEU A 177 36.56 -24.93 -1.63
CA LEU A 177 37.50 -23.81 -1.45
C LEU A 177 37.52 -23.32 0.01
N ALA A 178 38.72 -22.98 0.50
CA ALA A 178 38.86 -22.23 1.74
C ALA A 178 38.15 -20.86 1.65
N PRO A 179 37.60 -20.31 2.75
CA PRO A 179 36.84 -19.06 2.72
C PRO A 179 37.59 -17.86 2.12
N THR A 180 38.91 -17.78 2.33
CA THR A 180 39.77 -16.72 1.77
C THR A 180 39.89 -16.81 0.25
N ALA A 181 40.11 -18.01 -0.29
CA ALA A 181 40.15 -18.24 -1.74
C ALA A 181 38.78 -17.99 -2.39
N LEU A 182 37.69 -18.39 -1.72
CA LEU A 182 36.33 -18.13 -2.20
C LEU A 182 36.02 -16.62 -2.24
N ALA A 183 36.48 -15.83 -1.27
CA ALA A 183 36.34 -14.38 -1.26
C ALA A 183 37.10 -13.72 -2.42
N THR A 184 38.29 -14.21 -2.77
CA THR A 184 39.07 -13.71 -3.93
C THR A 184 38.35 -14.00 -5.25
N VAL A 185 37.85 -15.22 -5.43
CA VAL A 185 37.08 -15.63 -6.63
C VAL A 185 35.80 -14.82 -6.77
N ARG A 186 35.05 -14.66 -5.68
CA ARG A 186 33.76 -13.95 -5.65
C ARG A 186 33.90 -12.45 -5.35
N GLY A 187 35.10 -11.88 -5.40
CA GLY A 187 35.33 -10.48 -5.04
C GLY A 187 34.48 -9.49 -5.87
N LYS A 188 34.25 -9.80 -7.15
CA LYS A 188 33.35 -9.03 -8.02
C LYS A 188 31.89 -9.13 -7.58
N ASP A 189 31.45 -10.31 -7.15
CA ASP A 189 30.09 -10.52 -6.66
C ASP A 189 29.87 -9.79 -5.34
N LEU A 190 30.83 -9.84 -4.43
CA LEU A 190 30.78 -9.13 -3.15
C LEU A 190 30.69 -7.62 -3.38
N LYS A 191 31.58 -7.05 -4.21
CA LYS A 191 31.51 -5.62 -4.56
C LYS A 191 30.18 -5.23 -5.21
N GLY A 192 29.67 -6.05 -6.12
CA GLY A 192 28.39 -5.82 -6.77
C GLY A 192 27.19 -5.91 -5.82
N LEU A 193 27.22 -6.89 -4.90
CA LEU A 193 26.21 -7.05 -3.87
C LEU A 193 26.23 -5.89 -2.87
N THR A 194 27.43 -5.45 -2.44
CA THR A 194 27.59 -4.26 -1.60
C THR A 194 27.06 -3.03 -2.31
N PHE A 195 27.36 -2.83 -3.59
CA PHE A 195 26.83 -1.71 -4.37
C PHE A 195 25.29 -1.72 -4.42
N VAL A 196 24.67 -2.86 -4.76
CA VAL A 196 23.21 -2.97 -4.78
C VAL A 196 22.62 -2.77 -3.38
N GLY A 197 23.27 -3.30 -2.34
CA GLY A 197 22.89 -3.09 -0.94
C GLY A 197 22.93 -1.62 -0.53
N THR A 198 23.98 -0.87 -0.93
CA THR A 198 24.08 0.57 -0.69
C THR A 198 23.03 1.35 -1.46
N VAL A 199 22.73 0.98 -2.71
CA VAL A 199 21.63 1.57 -3.48
C VAL A 199 20.29 1.33 -2.81
N LEU A 200 20.01 0.10 -2.36
CA LEU A 200 18.79 -0.24 -1.63
C LEU A 200 18.68 0.56 -0.32
N LEU A 201 19.75 0.66 0.45
CA LEU A 201 19.79 1.49 1.66
C LEU A 201 19.51 2.96 1.33
N GLY A 202 20.12 3.49 0.26
CA GLY A 202 19.86 4.84 -0.23
C GLY A 202 18.40 5.06 -0.64
N LEU A 203 17.78 4.09 -1.32
CA LEU A 203 16.36 4.14 -1.68
C LEU A 203 15.44 4.11 -0.44
N ILE A 204 15.77 3.29 0.56
CA ILE A 204 15.01 3.24 1.81
C ILE A 204 15.12 4.56 2.58
N LEU A 205 16.32 5.13 2.69
CA LEU A 205 16.53 6.43 3.34
C LEU A 205 15.87 7.58 2.57
N LEU A 206 15.90 7.53 1.24
CA LEU A 206 15.20 8.49 0.39
C LEU A 206 13.68 8.38 0.57
N SER A 207 13.13 7.15 0.52
CA SER A 207 11.70 6.89 0.76
C SER A 207 11.28 7.38 2.14
N PHE A 208 12.10 7.15 3.18
CA PHE A 208 11.88 7.67 4.53
C PHE A 208 11.84 9.21 4.56
N GLY A 209 12.84 9.88 3.99
CA GLY A 209 12.91 11.35 3.95
C GLY A 209 11.75 11.97 3.18
N LEU A 210 11.39 11.38 2.03
CA LEU A 210 10.21 11.79 1.26
C LEU A 210 8.92 11.57 2.04
N SER A 211 8.78 10.43 2.72
CA SER A 211 7.59 10.12 3.53
C SER A 211 7.42 11.08 4.69
N TYR A 212 8.53 11.44 5.36
CA TYR A 212 8.52 12.46 6.41
C TYR A 212 8.11 13.83 5.86
N GLY A 213 8.69 14.23 4.71
CA GLY A 213 8.33 15.47 4.04
C GLY A 213 6.87 15.50 3.58
N GLU A 214 6.36 14.39 3.04
CA GLU A 214 4.97 14.22 2.61
C GLU A 214 4.04 14.39 3.80
N TYR A 215 4.31 13.68 4.89
CA TYR A 215 3.53 13.76 6.13
C TYR A 215 3.50 15.19 6.69
N TYR A 216 4.66 15.84 6.78
CA TYR A 216 4.74 17.22 7.29
C TYR A 216 4.00 18.22 6.38
N LEU A 217 4.18 18.14 5.07
CA LEU A 217 3.51 19.02 4.11
C LEU A 217 1.98 18.86 4.17
N LEU A 218 1.50 17.63 4.32
CA LEU A 218 0.07 17.34 4.44
C LEU A 218 -0.49 17.85 5.75
N GLU A 219 0.18 17.64 6.88
CA GLU A 219 -0.27 18.15 8.17
C GLU A 219 -0.28 19.68 8.16
N TYR A 220 0.81 20.31 7.70
CA TYR A 220 0.90 21.77 7.61
C TYR A 220 -0.20 22.34 6.70
N THR A 221 -0.36 21.79 5.50
CA THR A 221 -1.38 22.26 4.54
C THR A 221 -2.80 22.01 5.05
N GLY A 222 -3.06 20.82 5.60
CA GLY A 222 -4.37 20.44 6.16
C GLY A 222 -4.81 21.39 7.27
N GLN A 223 -3.94 21.68 8.22
CA GLN A 223 -4.23 22.59 9.33
C GLN A 223 -4.56 24.01 8.86
N HIS A 224 -3.87 24.53 7.84
CA HIS A 224 -4.19 25.86 7.29
C HIS A 224 -5.54 25.89 6.57
N ILE A 225 -5.85 24.86 5.77
CA ILE A 225 -7.18 24.73 5.16
C ILE A 225 -8.26 24.69 6.25
N MET A 226 -8.03 23.94 7.33
CA MET A 226 -8.97 23.85 8.45
C MET A 226 -9.10 25.16 9.22
N GLN A 227 -8.01 25.91 9.38
CA GLN A 227 -8.02 27.23 9.98
C GLN A 227 -8.91 28.19 9.18
N ASP A 228 -8.76 28.24 7.86
CA ASP A 228 -9.56 29.11 6.99
C ASP A 228 -11.05 28.74 7.05
N ILE A 229 -11.36 27.44 7.06
CA ILE A 229 -12.74 26.95 7.21
C ILE A 229 -13.29 27.35 8.59
N ARG A 230 -12.54 27.14 9.69
CA ARG A 230 -12.97 27.50 11.06
C ARG A 230 -13.23 28.99 11.19
N VAL A 231 -12.31 29.83 10.73
CA VAL A 231 -12.45 31.29 10.82
C VAL A 231 -13.66 31.76 10.04
N LYS A 232 -13.84 31.29 8.80
CA LYS A 232 -14.97 31.71 7.97
C LYS A 232 -16.31 31.21 8.51
N LEU A 233 -16.36 29.98 9.00
CA LEU A 233 -17.56 29.43 9.64
C LEU A 233 -17.90 30.19 10.93
N PHE A 234 -16.90 30.49 11.76
CA PHE A 234 -17.09 31.24 13.00
C PHE A 234 -17.52 32.68 12.77
N GLN A 235 -16.99 33.35 11.74
CA GLN A 235 -17.44 34.67 11.30
C GLN A 235 -18.90 34.62 10.81
N ASN A 236 -19.26 33.62 10.00
CA ASN A 236 -20.63 33.50 9.50
C ASN A 236 -21.63 33.25 10.63
N ILE A 237 -21.27 32.42 11.63
CA ILE A 237 -22.12 32.14 12.80
C ILE A 237 -22.31 33.41 13.65
N GLN A 238 -21.25 34.18 13.91
CA GLN A 238 -21.35 35.42 14.69
C GLN A 238 -22.17 36.52 14.00
N GLY A 239 -22.20 36.53 12.67
CA GLY A 239 -22.98 37.50 11.87
C GLY A 239 -24.47 37.22 11.83
N GLN A 240 -24.97 36.11 12.39
CA GLN A 240 -26.39 35.78 12.36
C GLN A 240 -27.21 36.58 13.39
N SER A 241 -28.49 36.79 13.11
CA SER A 241 -29.43 37.42 14.03
C SER A 241 -29.63 36.62 15.32
N VAL A 242 -30.16 37.27 16.37
CA VAL A 242 -30.53 36.59 17.63
C VAL A 242 -31.54 35.47 17.39
N GLY A 243 -32.44 35.62 16.40
CA GLY A 243 -33.43 34.61 16.03
C GLY A 243 -32.80 33.29 15.54
N PHE A 244 -31.66 33.37 14.84
CA PHE A 244 -30.91 32.19 14.42
C PHE A 244 -30.46 31.34 15.62
N PHE A 245 -29.96 31.98 16.69
CA PHE A 245 -29.53 31.29 17.91
C PHE A 245 -30.69 30.72 18.72
N GLY A 246 -31.91 31.26 18.56
CA GLY A 246 -33.13 30.66 19.10
C GLY A 246 -33.54 29.35 18.39
N LYS A 247 -33.20 29.20 17.10
CA LYS A 247 -33.51 28.01 16.28
C LYS A 247 -32.40 26.95 16.30
N HIS A 248 -31.17 27.33 16.63
CA HIS A 248 -29.99 26.46 16.57
C HIS A 248 -29.31 26.36 17.94
N PRO A 249 -29.38 25.20 18.62
CA PRO A 249 -28.73 25.02 19.91
C PRO A 249 -27.22 25.28 19.85
N LEU A 250 -26.67 25.98 20.84
CA LEU A 250 -25.24 26.32 20.89
C LEU A 250 -24.33 25.09 20.74
N GLY A 251 -24.69 23.96 21.36
CA GLY A 251 -23.91 22.71 21.24
C GLY A 251 -23.81 22.18 19.80
N ARG A 252 -24.86 22.38 18.97
CA ARG A 252 -24.80 22.04 17.55
C ARG A 252 -23.79 22.93 16.84
N LEU A 253 -23.79 24.24 17.11
CA LEU A 253 -22.85 25.18 16.50
C LEU A 253 -21.39 24.85 16.86
N VAL A 254 -21.13 24.51 18.14
CA VAL A 254 -19.79 24.12 18.61
C VAL A 254 -19.30 22.88 17.86
N THR A 255 -20.12 21.84 17.74
CA THR A 255 -19.72 20.60 17.05
C THR A 255 -19.46 20.81 15.55
N ARG A 256 -20.11 21.79 14.90
CA ARG A 256 -19.80 22.18 13.51
C ARG A 256 -18.40 22.78 13.36
N VAL A 257 -17.98 23.63 14.30
CA VAL A 257 -16.69 24.32 14.23
C VAL A 257 -15.54 23.40 14.66
N THR A 258 -15.81 22.45 15.55
CA THR A 258 -14.79 21.51 16.05
C THR A 258 -14.77 20.21 15.24
N ASN A 259 -15.71 19.31 15.48
CA ASN A 259 -15.68 17.93 15.03
C ASN A 259 -15.88 17.81 13.51
N ASP A 260 -16.82 18.57 12.96
CA ASP A 260 -17.09 18.49 11.51
C ASP A 260 -15.89 19.00 10.69
N VAL A 261 -15.17 20.01 11.19
CA VAL A 261 -13.92 20.46 10.56
C VAL A 261 -12.80 19.43 10.74
N GLU A 262 -12.73 18.74 11.89
CA GLU A 262 -11.73 17.70 12.09
C GLU A 262 -11.94 16.49 11.15
N ASN A 263 -13.19 16.11 10.89
CA ASN A 263 -13.51 15.08 9.89
C ASN A 263 -13.01 15.45 8.49
N LEU A 264 -13.05 16.74 8.12
CA LEU A 264 -12.46 17.22 6.87
C LEU A 264 -10.93 17.11 6.88
N ASN A 265 -10.30 17.45 7.99
CA ASN A 265 -8.86 17.33 8.19
C ASN A 265 -8.39 15.90 7.93
N GLU A 266 -9.07 14.92 8.54
CA GLU A 266 -8.74 13.51 8.39
C GLU A 266 -8.88 13.04 6.94
N MET A 267 -9.92 13.48 6.22
CA MET A 267 -10.11 13.15 4.81
C MET A 267 -8.97 13.67 3.92
N PHE A 268 -8.56 14.92 4.10
CA PHE A 268 -7.46 15.50 3.32
C PHE A 268 -6.13 14.81 3.60
N LYS A 269 -5.85 14.52 4.87
CA LYS A 269 -4.60 13.88 5.29
C LYS A 269 -4.52 12.42 4.88
N SER A 270 -5.62 11.68 4.99
CA SER A 270 -5.61 10.22 4.89
C SER A 270 -6.23 9.70 3.61
N VAL A 271 -7.40 10.19 3.20
CA VAL A 271 -8.15 9.58 2.09
C VAL A 271 -7.55 9.96 0.74
N VAL A 272 -7.37 11.26 0.47
CA VAL A 272 -6.96 11.75 -0.85
C VAL A 272 -5.59 11.19 -1.25
N ILE A 273 -4.65 11.20 -0.31
CA ILE A 273 -3.26 10.79 -0.56
C ILE A 273 -3.12 9.28 -0.62
N THR A 274 -3.73 8.55 0.32
CA THR A 274 -3.66 7.08 0.31
C THR A 274 -4.32 6.52 -0.95
N LEU A 275 -5.51 7.00 -1.35
CA LEU A 275 -6.14 6.53 -2.58
C LEU A 275 -5.30 6.82 -3.83
N PHE A 276 -4.67 8.00 -3.89
CA PHE A 276 -3.75 8.35 -4.97
C PHE A 276 -2.54 7.39 -4.99
N LYS A 277 -1.86 7.24 -3.86
CA LYS A 277 -0.72 6.33 -3.69
C LYS A 277 -1.07 4.89 -4.05
N ASP A 278 -2.18 4.39 -3.52
CA ASP A 278 -2.69 3.04 -3.72
C ASP A 278 -3.00 2.75 -5.18
N PHE A 279 -3.56 3.72 -5.90
CA PHE A 279 -3.76 3.60 -7.34
C PHE A 279 -2.43 3.44 -8.09
N PHE A 280 -1.44 4.30 -7.82
CA PHE A 280 -0.15 4.25 -8.52
C PHE A 280 0.71 3.04 -8.13
N ILE A 281 0.70 2.60 -6.87
CA ILE A 281 1.43 1.40 -6.45
C ILE A 281 0.81 0.15 -7.10
N LEU A 282 -0.52 0.02 -7.14
CA LEU A 282 -1.18 -1.10 -7.80
C LEU A 282 -0.88 -1.10 -9.30
N LEU A 283 -1.01 0.06 -9.96
CA LEU A 283 -0.69 0.21 -11.37
C LEU A 283 0.79 -0.14 -11.65
N GLY A 284 1.70 0.37 -10.83
CA GLY A 284 3.13 0.11 -10.94
C GLY A 284 3.49 -1.36 -10.73
N ILE A 285 2.89 -2.04 -9.74
CA ILE A 285 3.05 -3.48 -9.55
C ILE A 285 2.62 -4.22 -10.81
N LEU A 286 1.43 -3.94 -11.35
CA LEU A 286 0.94 -4.59 -12.57
C LEU A 286 1.90 -4.40 -13.74
N VAL A 287 2.33 -3.16 -14.00
CA VAL A 287 3.30 -2.85 -15.07
C VAL A 287 4.58 -3.66 -14.91
N VAL A 288 5.16 -3.71 -13.70
CA VAL A 288 6.39 -4.47 -13.44
C VAL A 288 6.18 -5.97 -13.60
N LEU A 289 5.08 -6.53 -13.08
CA LEU A 289 4.78 -7.95 -13.20
C LEU A 289 4.62 -8.38 -14.67
N PHE A 290 3.86 -7.62 -15.46
CA PHE A 290 3.67 -7.89 -16.89
C PHE A 290 4.96 -7.75 -17.69
N TYR A 291 5.81 -6.78 -17.33
CA TYR A 291 7.15 -6.63 -17.91
C TYR A 291 8.06 -7.82 -17.58
N MET A 292 7.98 -8.35 -16.35
CA MET A 292 8.82 -9.46 -15.91
C MET A 292 8.41 -10.81 -16.49
N ASN A 293 7.13 -11.18 -16.39
CA ASN A 293 6.61 -12.43 -16.95
C ASN A 293 5.07 -12.39 -17.06
N ARG A 294 4.56 -12.35 -18.29
CA ARG A 294 3.11 -12.28 -18.58
C ARG A 294 2.32 -13.48 -18.01
N ALA A 295 2.87 -14.69 -18.02
CA ALA A 295 2.16 -15.88 -17.54
C ALA A 295 2.00 -15.87 -16.01
N LEU A 296 3.06 -15.52 -15.26
CA LEU A 296 2.96 -15.35 -13.81
C LEU A 296 2.10 -14.12 -13.43
N ALA A 297 2.15 -13.05 -14.23
CA ALA A 297 1.33 -11.87 -13.99
C ALA A 297 -0.18 -12.19 -14.10
N LEU A 298 -0.60 -12.97 -15.10
CA LEU A 298 -1.99 -13.40 -15.25
C LEU A 298 -2.46 -14.27 -14.09
N ILE A 299 -1.57 -15.12 -13.56
CA ILE A 299 -1.84 -15.91 -12.35
C ILE A 299 -2.10 -14.99 -11.15
N CYS A 300 -1.30 -13.93 -10.97
CA CYS A 300 -1.52 -12.95 -9.91
C CYS A 300 -2.84 -12.19 -10.12
N LEU A 301 -3.15 -11.85 -11.37
CA LEU A 301 -4.39 -11.16 -11.76
C LEU A 301 -5.63 -12.02 -11.48
N LEU A 302 -5.53 -13.35 -11.49
CA LEU A 302 -6.65 -14.23 -11.15
C LEU A 302 -7.06 -14.12 -9.67
N LEU A 303 -6.16 -13.68 -8.79
CA LEU A 303 -6.47 -13.45 -7.38
C LEU A 303 -7.25 -12.16 -7.17
N LEU A 304 -7.11 -11.16 -8.04
CA LEU A 304 -7.82 -9.88 -7.94
C LEU A 304 -9.34 -10.01 -7.81
N PRO A 305 -10.05 -10.69 -8.75
CA PRO A 305 -11.51 -10.77 -8.66
C PRO A 305 -11.96 -11.47 -7.38
N ILE A 306 -11.19 -12.44 -6.88
CA ILE A 306 -11.47 -13.15 -5.62
C ILE A 306 -11.32 -12.19 -4.44
N ILE A 307 -10.22 -11.43 -4.38
CA ILE A 307 -9.99 -10.44 -3.35
C ILE A 307 -11.11 -9.39 -3.38
N SER A 308 -11.37 -8.78 -4.54
CA SER A 308 -12.38 -7.73 -4.70
C SER A 308 -13.77 -8.21 -4.29
N LEU A 309 -14.14 -9.45 -4.66
CA LEU A 309 -15.41 -10.05 -4.25
C LEU A 309 -15.48 -10.22 -2.73
N LEU A 310 -14.46 -10.81 -2.10
CA LEU A 310 -14.42 -10.98 -0.65
C LEU A 310 -14.47 -9.63 0.07
N THR A 311 -13.65 -8.66 -0.35
CA THR A 311 -13.65 -7.31 0.20
C THR A 311 -15.03 -6.67 0.11
N PHE A 312 -15.72 -6.80 -1.03
CA PHE A 312 -17.06 -6.26 -1.22
C PHE A 312 -18.10 -6.94 -0.29
N LEU A 313 -18.07 -8.26 -0.20
CA LEU A 313 -18.97 -9.03 0.68
C LEU A 313 -18.76 -8.65 2.15
N PHE A 314 -17.53 -8.67 2.63
CA PHE A 314 -17.19 -8.34 4.02
C PHE A 314 -17.47 -6.87 4.35
N SER A 315 -17.23 -5.95 3.41
CA SER A 315 -17.56 -4.53 3.58
C SER A 315 -19.06 -4.28 3.73
N THR A 316 -19.88 -5.05 3.01
CA THR A 316 -21.35 -4.98 3.12
C THR A 316 -21.81 -5.49 4.48
N MET A 317 -21.31 -6.66 4.90
CA MET A 317 -21.62 -7.24 6.22
C MET A 317 -21.17 -6.33 7.37
N ALA A 318 -19.96 -5.76 7.26
CA ALA A 318 -19.43 -4.86 8.27
C ALA A 318 -20.32 -3.63 8.43
N ARG A 319 -20.76 -3.02 7.31
CA ARG A 319 -21.65 -1.84 7.32
C ARG A 319 -22.97 -2.12 8.05
N GLU A 320 -23.56 -3.29 7.84
CA GLU A 320 -24.78 -3.69 8.54
C GLU A 320 -24.56 -3.89 10.04
N ALA A 321 -23.48 -4.56 10.43
CA ALA A 321 -23.12 -4.75 11.84
C ALA A 321 -22.84 -3.40 12.55
N PHE A 322 -22.16 -2.46 11.87
CA PHE A 322 -21.96 -1.10 12.38
C PHE A 322 -23.26 -0.34 12.55
N ARG A 323 -24.22 -0.50 11.63
CA ARG A 323 -25.54 0.12 11.76
C ARG A 323 -26.31 -0.45 12.96
N GLU A 324 -26.27 -1.76 13.14
CA GLU A 324 -26.91 -2.44 14.27
C GLU A 324 -26.29 -2.01 15.60
N LEU A 325 -24.96 -2.01 15.72
CA LEU A 325 -24.27 -1.56 16.93
C LEU A 325 -24.63 -0.12 17.28
N ARG A 326 -24.60 0.79 16.29
CA ARG A 326 -24.99 2.20 16.51
C ARG A 326 -26.42 2.34 17.04
N ALA A 327 -27.37 1.55 16.52
CA ALA A 327 -28.74 1.55 17.01
C ALA A 327 -28.83 1.07 18.48
N LYS A 328 -28.03 0.06 18.88
CA LYS A 328 -27.99 -0.43 20.27
C LYS A 328 -27.34 0.58 21.22
N VAL A 329 -26.28 1.25 20.79
CA VAL A 329 -25.65 2.35 21.53
C VAL A 329 -26.63 3.51 21.74
N ALA A 330 -27.37 3.92 20.70
CA ALA A 330 -28.38 4.97 20.82
C ALA A 330 -29.46 4.61 21.84
N LYS A 331 -29.89 3.35 21.88
CA LYS A 331 -30.85 2.83 22.87
C LYS A 331 -30.29 2.88 24.30
N ILE A 332 -29.00 2.59 24.50
CA ILE A 332 -28.32 2.76 25.80
C ILE A 332 -28.35 4.24 26.22
N ASN A 333 -27.96 5.14 25.33
CA ASN A 333 -27.89 6.58 25.62
C ASN A 333 -29.27 7.14 25.97
N ALA A 334 -30.31 6.78 25.21
CA ALA A 334 -31.68 7.18 25.50
C ALA A 334 -32.15 6.66 26.87
N PHE A 335 -31.86 5.39 27.19
CA PHE A 335 -32.20 4.81 28.49
C PHE A 335 -31.50 5.55 29.64
N LEU A 336 -30.20 5.82 29.52
CA LEU A 336 -29.44 6.54 30.55
C LEU A 336 -29.94 7.97 30.71
N GLN A 337 -30.19 8.68 29.61
CA GLN A 337 -30.69 10.05 29.64
C GLN A 337 -32.03 10.14 30.38
N GLU A 338 -32.99 9.26 30.05
CA GLU A 338 -34.29 9.21 30.71
C GLU A 338 -34.16 8.92 32.21
N ARG A 339 -33.37 7.90 32.57
CA ARG A 339 -33.24 7.45 33.97
C ARG A 339 -32.46 8.41 34.85
N LEU A 340 -31.42 9.06 34.32
CA LEU A 340 -30.68 10.08 35.05
C LEU A 340 -31.53 11.32 35.30
N SER A 341 -32.33 11.75 34.32
CA SER A 341 -33.26 12.87 34.48
C SER A 341 -34.38 12.58 35.49
N THR A 342 -34.79 11.32 35.65
CA THR A 342 -35.85 10.92 36.60
C THR A 342 -35.33 10.15 37.81
N MET A 343 -34.05 10.27 38.19
CA MET A 343 -33.43 9.43 39.21
C MET A 343 -34.13 9.51 40.57
N GLN A 344 -34.56 10.72 40.97
CA GLN A 344 -35.32 10.93 42.20
C GLN A 344 -36.63 10.13 42.22
N LEU A 345 -37.35 10.06 41.09
CA LEU A 345 -38.57 9.27 40.98
C LEU A 345 -38.28 7.78 41.13
N ILE A 346 -37.20 7.29 40.53
CA ILE A 346 -36.78 5.87 40.66
C ILE A 346 -36.49 5.53 42.12
N GLN A 347 -35.80 6.42 42.84
CA GLN A 347 -35.48 6.26 44.26
C GLN A 347 -36.72 6.32 45.16
N LEU A 348 -37.65 7.24 44.88
CA LEU A 348 -38.92 7.34 45.63
C LEU A 348 -39.74 6.05 45.55
N PHE A 349 -39.67 5.33 44.42
CA PHE A 349 -40.34 4.04 44.22
C PHE A 349 -39.44 2.83 44.51
N CYS A 350 -38.21 3.02 45.02
CA CYS A 350 -37.22 1.96 45.28
C CYS A 350 -37.03 1.00 44.08
N ALA A 351 -37.09 1.54 42.86
CA ALA A 351 -37.14 0.76 41.62
C ALA A 351 -35.76 0.57 40.96
N GLU A 352 -34.66 0.89 41.65
CA GLU A 352 -33.30 0.88 41.09
C GLU A 352 -32.90 -0.50 40.58
N ARG A 353 -33.22 -1.56 41.34
CA ARG A 353 -32.93 -2.95 40.95
C ARG A 353 -33.67 -3.34 39.66
N ALA A 354 -34.95 -2.96 39.53
CA ALA A 354 -35.73 -3.23 38.33
C ALA A 354 -35.16 -2.50 37.10
N GLN A 355 -34.74 -1.24 37.28
CA GLN A 355 -34.10 -0.47 36.20
C GLN A 355 -32.73 -1.04 35.84
N LEU A 356 -31.96 -1.54 36.80
CA LEU A 356 -30.67 -2.19 36.54
C LEU A 356 -30.86 -3.47 35.71
N GLU A 357 -31.89 -4.28 35.99
CA GLU A 357 -32.18 -5.48 35.19
C GLU A 357 -32.60 -5.13 33.76
N HIS A 358 -33.41 -4.08 33.56
CA HIS A 358 -33.69 -3.56 32.22
C HIS A 358 -32.42 -3.07 31.51
N PHE A 359 -31.54 -2.36 32.22
CA PHE A 359 -30.27 -1.89 31.67
C PHE A 359 -29.39 -3.07 31.24
N LYS A 360 -29.26 -4.12 32.06
CA LYS A 360 -28.49 -5.33 31.73
C LYS A 360 -28.94 -5.94 30.41
N LYS A 361 -30.25 -6.01 30.15
CA LYS A 361 -30.80 -6.54 28.90
C LYS A 361 -30.38 -5.69 27.69
N ILE A 362 -30.52 -4.37 27.77
CA ILE A 362 -30.13 -3.44 26.70
C ILE A 362 -28.61 -3.49 26.47
N ASN A 363 -27.83 -3.52 27.56
CA ASN A 363 -26.38 -3.62 27.49
C ASN A 363 -25.91 -4.95 26.89
N HIS A 364 -26.62 -6.04 27.17
CA HIS A 364 -26.34 -7.34 26.54
C HIS A 364 -26.64 -7.33 25.03
N GLU A 365 -27.73 -6.68 24.59
CA GLU A 365 -28.01 -6.48 23.15
C GLU A 365 -26.86 -5.70 22.47
N ASN A 366 -26.32 -4.68 23.14
CA ASN A 366 -25.15 -3.93 22.66
C ASN A 366 -23.89 -4.80 22.58
N PHE A 367 -23.63 -5.61 23.62
CA PHE A 367 -22.54 -6.58 23.62
C PHE A 367 -22.64 -7.55 22.45
N LEU A 368 -23.82 -8.14 22.20
CA LEU A 368 -24.03 -9.08 21.09
C LEU A 368 -23.83 -8.41 19.73
N ALA A 369 -24.32 -7.17 19.54
CA ALA A 369 -24.09 -6.41 18.31
C ALA A 369 -22.60 -6.10 18.10
N GLY A 370 -21.88 -5.74 19.16
CA GLY A 370 -20.44 -5.53 19.13
C GLY A 370 -19.68 -6.81 18.79
N MET A 371 -20.05 -7.94 19.40
CA MET A 371 -19.46 -9.25 19.08
C MET A 371 -19.71 -9.67 17.63
N LYS A 372 -20.89 -9.36 17.06
CA LYS A 372 -21.20 -9.60 15.65
C LYS A 372 -20.26 -8.80 14.74
N GLN A 373 -20.02 -7.52 15.03
CA GLN A 373 -19.05 -6.69 14.31
C GLN A 373 -17.63 -7.28 14.41
N ILE A 374 -17.17 -7.60 15.62
CA ILE A 374 -15.83 -8.14 15.85
C ILE A 374 -15.63 -9.45 15.07
N ARG A 375 -16.64 -10.33 15.05
CA ARG A 375 -16.58 -11.60 14.31
C ARG A 375 -16.33 -11.39 12.82
N ILE A 376 -16.90 -10.36 12.21
CA ILE A 376 -16.69 -10.04 10.79
C ILE A 376 -15.21 -9.70 10.54
N PHE A 377 -14.62 -8.83 11.36
CA PHE A 377 -13.20 -8.47 11.25
C PHE A 377 -12.25 -9.63 11.58
N ALA A 378 -12.60 -10.42 12.60
CA ALA A 378 -11.84 -11.57 13.03
C ALA A 378 -11.76 -12.67 11.96
N VAL A 379 -12.75 -12.73 11.04
CA VAL A 379 -12.71 -13.64 9.88
C VAL A 379 -12.06 -12.98 8.66
N PHE A 380 -12.34 -11.70 8.40
CA PHE A 380 -11.82 -10.98 7.23
C PHE A 380 -10.28 -10.97 7.18
N MET A 381 -9.63 -10.60 8.28
CA MET A 381 -8.17 -10.45 8.32
C MET A 381 -7.44 -11.78 8.05
N PRO A 382 -7.75 -12.89 8.75
CA PRO A 382 -7.17 -14.19 8.44
C PRO A 382 -7.49 -14.68 7.02
N MET A 383 -8.70 -14.43 6.50
CA MET A 383 -9.05 -14.83 5.13
C MET A 383 -8.19 -14.11 4.08
N MET A 384 -7.92 -12.83 4.27
CA MET A 384 -7.03 -12.05 3.41
C MET A 384 -5.59 -12.55 3.49
N GLU A 385 -5.10 -12.89 4.68
CA GLU A 385 -3.76 -13.46 4.88
C GLU A 385 -3.62 -14.87 4.29
N LEU A 386 -4.67 -15.69 4.40
CA LEU A 386 -4.73 -17.01 3.78
C LEU A 386 -4.70 -16.89 2.26
N LEU A 387 -5.44 -15.93 1.68
CA LEU A 387 -5.45 -15.69 0.23
C LEU A 387 -4.10 -15.16 -0.27
N SER A 388 -3.44 -14.29 0.50
CA SER A 388 -2.07 -13.83 0.23
C SER A 388 -1.08 -15.00 0.27
N SER A 389 -1.15 -15.82 1.31
CA SER A 389 -0.32 -17.02 1.47
C SER A 389 -0.55 -18.04 0.36
N PHE A 390 -1.81 -18.23 -0.06
CA PHE A 390 -2.18 -19.05 -1.20
C PHE A 390 -1.60 -18.50 -2.50
N GLY A 391 -1.66 -17.18 -2.72
CA GLY A 391 -1.04 -16.53 -3.86
C GLY A 391 0.47 -16.74 -3.92
N VAL A 392 1.16 -16.59 -2.78
CA VAL A 392 2.60 -16.89 -2.65
C VAL A 392 2.86 -18.37 -2.93
N ALA A 393 2.09 -19.29 -2.37
CA ALA A 393 2.24 -20.73 -2.59
C ALA A 393 2.06 -21.10 -4.07
N LEU A 394 1.07 -20.50 -4.75
CA LEU A 394 0.80 -20.72 -6.17
C LEU A 394 1.95 -20.18 -7.03
N ILE A 395 2.48 -18.99 -6.72
CA ILE A 395 3.68 -18.45 -7.38
C ILE A 395 4.90 -19.35 -7.15
N ILE A 396 5.12 -19.85 -5.94
CA ILE A 396 6.23 -20.77 -5.64
C ILE A 396 6.07 -22.08 -6.41
N TRP A 397 4.87 -22.65 -6.46
CA TRP A 397 4.61 -23.91 -7.16
C TRP A 397 4.80 -23.76 -8.68
N TYR A 398 4.06 -22.84 -9.31
CA TYR A 398 4.12 -22.64 -10.76
C TYR A 398 5.45 -22.01 -11.20
N GLY A 399 5.87 -20.96 -10.51
CA GLY A 399 7.10 -20.23 -10.78
C GLY A 399 8.35 -21.04 -10.44
N GLY A 400 8.34 -21.81 -9.35
CA GLY A 400 9.42 -22.73 -8.99
C GLY A 400 9.63 -23.81 -10.06
N GLY A 401 8.55 -24.40 -10.58
CA GLY A 401 8.62 -25.29 -11.74
C GLY A 401 9.29 -24.63 -12.96
N ARG A 402 8.97 -23.36 -13.23
CA ARG A 402 9.62 -22.57 -14.29
C ARG A 402 11.08 -22.24 -13.99
N VAL A 403 11.47 -22.09 -12.74
CA VAL A 403 12.88 -21.91 -12.33
C VAL A 403 13.68 -23.19 -12.54
N ILE A 404 13.12 -24.35 -12.16
CA ILE A 404 13.75 -25.66 -12.40
C ILE A 404 13.92 -25.93 -13.90
N GLN A 405 12.96 -25.46 -14.71
CA GLN A 405 13.03 -25.55 -16.17
C GLN A 405 13.94 -24.50 -16.82
N ASP A 406 14.61 -23.63 -16.07
CA ASP A 406 15.42 -22.47 -16.54
C ASP A 406 14.64 -21.44 -17.39
N ARG A 407 13.31 -21.42 -17.26
CA ARG A 407 12.43 -20.43 -17.94
C ARG A 407 12.18 -19.18 -17.10
N LEU A 408 12.45 -19.25 -15.80
CA LEU A 408 12.37 -18.14 -14.84
C LEU A 408 13.66 -18.12 -14.00
N THR A 409 14.09 -16.93 -13.57
CA THR A 409 15.28 -16.81 -12.71
C THR A 409 14.81 -16.81 -11.26
N LEU A 410 15.67 -17.27 -10.35
CA LEU A 410 15.33 -17.30 -8.92
C LEU A 410 15.01 -15.89 -8.39
N GLY A 411 15.80 -14.88 -8.78
CA GLY A 411 15.53 -13.50 -8.37
C GLY A 411 14.19 -12.99 -8.91
N ALA A 412 13.80 -13.39 -10.12
CA ALA A 412 12.48 -13.04 -10.65
C ALA A 412 11.37 -13.65 -9.80
N LEU A 413 11.49 -14.93 -9.42
CA LEU A 413 10.53 -15.58 -8.53
C LEU A 413 10.42 -14.85 -7.18
N VAL A 414 11.55 -14.50 -6.56
CA VAL A 414 11.56 -13.75 -5.29
C VAL A 414 10.90 -12.38 -5.44
N ALA A 415 11.18 -11.64 -6.52
CA ALA A 415 10.49 -10.38 -6.78
C ALA A 415 8.97 -10.56 -6.99
N PHE A 416 8.53 -11.61 -7.69
CA PHE A 416 7.10 -11.92 -7.81
C PHE A 416 6.46 -12.15 -6.44
N ILE A 417 7.13 -12.85 -5.53
CA ILE A 417 6.67 -13.08 -4.15
C ILE A 417 6.55 -11.74 -3.38
N SER A 418 7.54 -10.85 -3.51
CA SER A 418 7.48 -9.54 -2.86
C SER A 418 6.37 -8.65 -3.44
N TYR A 419 6.23 -8.61 -4.76
CA TYR A 419 5.20 -7.80 -5.42
C TYR A 419 3.79 -8.29 -5.11
N ILE A 420 3.56 -9.61 -5.05
CA ILE A 420 2.25 -10.11 -4.64
C ILE A 420 1.91 -9.68 -3.21
N GLN A 421 2.85 -9.76 -2.27
CA GLN A 421 2.61 -9.31 -0.89
C GLN A 421 2.32 -7.81 -0.81
N MET A 422 3.06 -6.99 -1.58
CA MET A 422 2.80 -5.55 -1.70
C MET A 422 1.42 -5.24 -2.30
N PHE A 423 0.93 -6.09 -3.18
CA PHE A 423 -0.34 -5.93 -3.88
C PHE A 423 -1.57 -6.07 -2.97
N PHE A 424 -1.50 -6.90 -1.93
CA PHE A 424 -2.63 -7.11 -1.00
C PHE A 424 -2.89 -5.92 -0.07
N LYS A 425 -1.86 -5.10 0.22
CA LYS A 425 -1.96 -3.99 1.19
C LYS A 425 -2.92 -2.88 0.72
N PRO A 426 -2.77 -2.27 -0.47
CA PRO A 426 -3.66 -1.20 -0.96
C PRO A 426 -5.13 -1.58 -0.99
N ILE A 427 -5.43 -2.84 -1.37
CA ILE A 427 -6.82 -3.31 -1.46
C ILE A 427 -7.51 -3.32 -0.09
N ARG A 428 -6.73 -3.58 0.96
CA ARG A 428 -7.21 -3.56 2.33
C ARG A 428 -7.41 -2.12 2.83
N ASP A 429 -6.45 -1.25 2.54
CA ASP A 429 -6.45 0.16 2.97
C ASP A 429 -7.65 0.93 2.40
N ILE A 430 -8.03 0.69 1.13
CA ILE A 430 -9.21 1.30 0.48
C ILE A 430 -10.51 1.10 1.29
N SER A 431 -10.68 -0.08 1.91
CA SER A 431 -11.91 -0.41 2.65
C SER A 431 -12.06 0.42 3.92
N GLU A 432 -10.95 0.70 4.60
CA GLU A 432 -10.92 1.49 5.84
C GLU A 432 -11.18 2.98 5.55
N LYS A 433 -10.59 3.51 4.47
CA LYS A 433 -10.73 4.92 4.07
C LYS A 433 -12.13 5.31 3.61
N TYR A 434 -12.95 4.34 3.19
CA TYR A 434 -14.34 4.58 2.76
C TYR A 434 -15.22 5.19 3.87
N ASN A 435 -14.98 4.82 5.13
CA ASN A 435 -15.74 5.36 6.26
C ASN A 435 -15.36 6.81 6.58
N ILE A 436 -14.06 7.14 6.54
CA ILE A 436 -13.57 8.50 6.73
C ILE A 436 -14.15 9.42 5.66
N MET A 437 -14.16 8.96 4.39
CA MET A 437 -14.76 9.69 3.29
C MET A 437 -16.24 10.00 3.54
N GLN A 438 -17.03 9.04 4.00
CA GLN A 438 -18.45 9.27 4.32
C GLN A 438 -18.65 10.27 5.46
N SER A 439 -17.89 10.14 6.55
CA SER A 439 -17.96 11.06 7.69
C SER A 439 -17.63 12.50 7.27
N ALA A 440 -16.59 12.64 6.45
CA ALA A 440 -16.17 13.92 5.91
C ALA A 440 -17.21 14.52 4.97
N MET A 441 -17.86 13.73 4.11
CA MET A 441 -18.92 14.22 3.23
C MET A 441 -20.14 14.73 4.02
N ALA A 442 -20.59 13.99 5.04
CA ALA A 442 -21.69 14.45 5.91
C ALA A 442 -21.33 15.72 6.70
N SER A 443 -20.07 15.82 7.13
CA SER A 443 -19.55 17.03 7.78
C SER A 443 -19.44 18.22 6.82
N THR A 444 -19.01 17.97 5.58
CA THR A 444 -18.94 18.97 4.50
C THR A 444 -20.32 19.56 4.22
N GLU A 445 -21.34 18.72 4.09
CA GLU A 445 -22.72 19.13 3.84
C GLU A 445 -23.22 20.07 4.94
N ARG A 446 -23.05 19.66 6.20
CA ARG A 446 -23.48 20.45 7.37
C ARG A 446 -22.72 21.76 7.48
N ILE A 447 -21.40 21.76 7.28
CA ILE A 447 -20.57 22.97 7.29
C ILE A 447 -21.04 23.97 6.23
N PHE A 448 -21.29 23.50 4.99
CA PHE A 448 -21.72 24.39 3.92
C PHE A 448 -23.17 24.89 4.09
N GLN A 449 -24.07 24.07 4.62
CA GLN A 449 -25.42 24.53 5.01
C GLN A 449 -25.36 25.72 5.98
N PHE A 450 -24.44 25.70 6.95
CA PHE A 450 -24.25 26.82 7.88
C PHE A 450 -23.51 28.00 7.27
N MET A 451 -22.53 27.78 6.39
CA MET A 451 -21.86 28.87 5.68
C MET A 451 -22.77 29.60 4.67
N ASP A 452 -23.78 28.90 4.12
CA ASP A 452 -24.75 29.49 3.20
C ASP A 452 -25.96 30.12 3.92
N TYR A 453 -26.03 29.97 5.23
CA TYR A 453 -27.11 30.54 6.02
C TYR A 453 -26.96 32.06 6.10
N GLN A 454 -28.01 32.78 5.70
CA GLN A 454 -28.08 34.24 5.75
C GLN A 454 -29.35 34.67 6.47
N GLU A 455 -29.32 34.66 7.80
CA GLU A 455 -30.36 35.26 8.66
C GLU A 455 -29.74 36.45 9.40
N VAL A 456 -29.10 37.34 8.63
CA VAL A 456 -28.44 38.57 9.09
C VAL A 456 -29.49 39.68 9.19
N ILE A 457 -29.40 40.53 10.20
CA ILE A 457 -30.21 41.75 10.28
C ILE A 457 -29.58 42.76 9.29
N PRO A 458 -30.28 43.18 8.22
CA PRO A 458 -29.71 44.11 7.26
C PRO A 458 -29.41 45.45 7.95
N GLU A 459 -28.24 46.01 7.67
CA GLU A 459 -27.96 47.38 8.05
C GLU A 459 -28.90 48.31 7.26
N PRO A 460 -29.55 49.30 7.91
CA PRO A 460 -30.42 50.23 7.22
C PRO A 460 -29.63 51.06 6.20
N GLU A 461 -30.14 51.21 4.97
CA GLU A 461 -29.49 52.00 3.90
C GLU A 461 -29.22 53.46 4.30
N ALA A 462 -30.02 53.99 5.23
CA ALA A 462 -29.84 55.30 5.84
C ALA A 462 -30.04 55.17 7.37
N PRO A 463 -28.96 55.02 8.16
CA PRO A 463 -29.08 54.95 9.62
C PRO A 463 -29.56 56.30 10.17
N VAL A 464 -30.70 56.28 10.87
CA VAL A 464 -31.24 57.46 11.55
C VAL A 464 -30.62 57.56 12.94
N VAL A 465 -30.03 58.70 13.25
CA VAL A 465 -29.55 58.97 14.62
C VAL A 465 -30.77 59.15 15.52
N PRO A 466 -30.91 58.40 16.62
CA PRO A 466 -32.01 58.61 17.55
C PRO A 466 -31.98 60.03 18.10
N ASP A 467 -33.14 60.68 18.21
CA ASP A 467 -33.27 61.95 18.93
C ASP A 467 -32.81 61.77 20.39
N ASP A 468 -32.39 62.85 21.04
CA ASP A 468 -31.83 62.84 22.40
C ASP A 468 -32.80 62.20 23.41
N ILE A 469 -32.64 60.89 23.66
CA ILE A 469 -33.55 60.10 24.49
C ILE A 469 -33.24 60.43 25.95
N LYS A 470 -34.04 61.31 26.55
CA LYS A 470 -34.08 61.44 28.01
C LYS A 470 -34.73 60.18 28.57
N GLY A 471 -33.93 59.19 28.91
CA GLY A 471 -34.36 57.90 29.44
C GLY A 471 -35.25 58.07 30.67
N HIS A 472 -36.57 58.04 30.48
CA HIS A 472 -37.53 57.84 31.55
C HIS A 472 -37.82 56.34 31.58
N LEU A 473 -37.32 55.66 32.61
CA LEU A 473 -37.74 54.29 32.92
C LEU A 473 -39.23 54.35 33.29
N ILE A 474 -40.06 53.60 32.55
CA ILE A 474 -41.48 53.39 32.88
C ILE A 474 -41.58 52.25 33.88
#